data_AF-A0A916Y6X1-F1
#
_entry.id   AF-A0A916Y6X1-F1
#
_cell.length_a   1.000
_cell.length_b   1.000
_cell.length_c   1.000
_cell.angle_alpha   90.00
_cell.angle_beta   90.00
_cell.angle_gamma   90.00
#
_symmetry.space_group_name_H-M   'P 1'
#
loop_
_entity.id
_entity.type
_entity.pdbx_description
1 polymer ?
#
loop_
_entity_poly.entity_id
_entity_poly.type
_entity_poly.pdbx_seq_one_letter_code
_entity_poly.pdbx_strand_id
1 'polypeptide(L)'
;MTFSLDGKVYEIDLTEGNAAKLREAFAPYISAGRRTASSAKSRVRGSAPSGGGRDLTAVRSWARANGHQVSDRGRVPATILEAYDAAN
;
A
#
# COMPACT_ATOMS: atom_id res chain seq x y z
N MET A 1 -13.95 -11.62 -5.58
CA MET A 1 -14.41 -10.27 -5.97
C MET A 1 -14.97 -9.58 -4.74
N THR A 2 -14.59 -8.33 -4.48
CA THR A 2 -15.11 -7.56 -3.34
C THR A 2 -16.14 -6.54 -3.79
N PHE A 3 -17.19 -6.37 -3.00
CA PHE A 3 -18.21 -5.33 -3.19
C PHE A 3 -18.70 -4.85 -1.83
N SER A 4 -19.42 -3.73 -1.82
CA SER A 4 -19.94 -3.14 -0.59
C SER A 4 -21.39 -2.72 -0.74
N LEU A 5 -22.18 -2.95 0.32
CA LEU A 5 -23.59 -2.57 0.40
C LEU A 5 -23.87 -2.11 1.83
N ASP A 6 -24.53 -0.96 1.98
CA ASP A 6 -24.86 -0.38 3.30
C ASP A 6 -23.67 -0.25 4.25
N GLY A 7 -22.51 0.14 3.70
CA GLY A 7 -21.26 0.31 4.46
C GLY A 7 -20.59 -0.99 4.89
N LYS A 8 -21.15 -2.16 4.56
CA LYS A 8 -20.55 -3.47 4.82
C LYS A 8 -19.81 -3.96 3.58
N VAL A 9 -18.64 -4.56 3.81
CA VAL A 9 -17.80 -5.14 2.75
C VAL A 9 -18.06 -6.64 2.67
N TYR A 10 -18.28 -7.13 1.46
CA TYR A 10 -18.51 -8.54 1.16
C TYR A 10 -17.47 -9.03 0.16
N GLU A 11 -17.15 -10.31 0.27
CA GLU A 11 -16.30 -11.01 -0.68
C GLU A 11 -17.03 -12.24 -1.19
N ILE A 12 -16.90 -12.48 -2.49
CA ILE A 12 -17.48 -13.63 -3.16
C ILE A 12 -16.56 -14.11 -4.28
N ASP A 13 -16.39 -15.43 -4.37
CA ASP A 13 -15.72 -16.06 -5.50
C ASP A 13 -16.73 -16.35 -6.60
N LEU A 14 -16.47 -15.79 -7.78
CA LEU A 14 -17.36 -15.88 -8.92
C LEU A 14 -16.66 -16.58 -10.07
N THR A 15 -17.37 -17.52 -10.68
CA THR A 15 -17.05 -17.99 -12.03
C THR A 15 -17.36 -16.90 -13.05
N GLU A 16 -16.86 -17.03 -14.27
CA GLU A 16 -17.04 -16.02 -15.33
C GLU A 16 -18.52 -15.72 -15.61
N GLY A 17 -19.37 -16.75 -15.70
CA GLY A 17 -20.81 -16.59 -15.90
C GLY A 17 -21.52 -15.90 -14.73
N ASN A 18 -21.13 -16.18 -13.49
CA ASN A 18 -21.72 -15.51 -12.33
C ASN A 18 -21.23 -14.06 -12.20
N ALA A 19 -19.99 -13.78 -12.61
CA ALA A 19 -19.47 -12.43 -12.68
C ALA A 19 -20.21 -11.59 -13.74
N ALA A 20 -20.60 -12.17 -14.88
CA ALA A 20 -21.40 -11.49 -15.89
C ALA A 20 -22.79 -11.10 -15.33
N LYS A 21 -23.50 -12.05 -14.72
CA LYS A 21 -24.80 -11.81 -14.07
C LYS A 21 -24.74 -10.70 -13.03
N LEU A 22 -23.68 -10.66 -12.22
CA LEU A 22 -23.49 -9.60 -11.25
C LEU A 22 -23.34 -8.25 -11.94
N ARG A 23 -22.51 -8.12 -12.97
CA ARG A 23 -22.34 -6.85 -13.70
C ARG A 23 -23.63 -6.36 -14.34
N GLU A 24 -24.43 -7.27 -14.91
CA GLU A 24 -25.74 -6.95 -15.47
C GLU A 24 -26.72 -6.43 -14.41
N ALA A 25 -26.79 -7.09 -13.24
CA ALA A 25 -27.65 -6.66 -12.14
C ALA A 25 -27.28 -5.25 -11.62
N PHE A 26 -26.00 -4.88 -11.67
CA PHE A 26 -25.52 -3.56 -11.25
C PHE A 26 -25.61 -2.48 -12.35
N ALA A 27 -25.83 -2.86 -13.62
CA ALA A 27 -25.83 -1.93 -14.76
C ALA A 27 -26.72 -0.69 -14.59
N PRO A 28 -28.00 -0.77 -14.15
CA PRO A 28 -28.85 0.42 -14.00
C PRO A 28 -28.38 1.37 -12.88
N TYR A 29 -27.71 0.84 -11.85
CA TYR A 29 -27.17 1.64 -10.75
C TYR A 29 -25.84 2.28 -11.13
N ILE A 30 -25.02 1.57 -11.92
CA ILE A 30 -23.77 2.11 -12.46
C ILE A 30 -24.04 3.26 -13.44
N SER A 31 -25.08 3.13 -14.29
CA SER A 31 -25.44 4.17 -15.26
C SER A 31 -26.01 5.43 -14.60
N ALA A 32 -26.80 5.28 -13.54
CA ALA A 32 -27.33 6.40 -12.75
C ALA A 32 -26.30 6.98 -11.76
N GLY A 33 -25.27 6.20 -11.41
CA GLY A 33 -24.24 6.56 -10.46
C GLY A 33 -23.12 7.38 -11.07
N ARG A 34 -22.31 7.98 -10.20
CA ARG A 34 -21.01 8.54 -10.57
C ARG A 34 -19.90 7.70 -9.97
N ARG A 35 -18.80 7.53 -10.71
CA ARG A 35 -17.56 7.02 -10.11
C ARG A 35 -17.11 8.04 -9.08
N THR A 36 -17.20 7.69 -7.80
CA THR A 36 -16.45 8.40 -6.78
C THR A 36 -14.97 8.14 -7.06
N ALA A 37 -14.14 9.18 -6.99
CA ALA A 37 -12.70 9.01 -7.13
C ALA A 37 -12.30 7.94 -6.11
N SER A 38 -11.97 6.75 -6.61
CA SER A 38 -11.42 5.69 -5.80
C SER A 38 -10.20 6.32 -5.17
N SER A 39 -10.18 6.45 -3.84
CA SER A 39 -8.92 6.74 -3.15
C SER A 39 -7.92 5.76 -3.75
N ALA A 40 -6.94 6.29 -4.48
CA ALA A 40 -5.90 5.52 -5.12
C ALA A 40 -5.03 4.95 -4.00
N LYS A 41 -5.53 3.94 -3.30
CA LYS A 41 -4.79 3.29 -2.22
C LYS A 41 -5.31 1.90 -1.88
N SER A 42 -5.35 1.02 -2.88
CA SER A 42 -5.01 -0.38 -2.62
C SER A 42 -4.31 -0.96 -3.84
N ARG A 43 -3.14 -0.41 -4.12
CA ARG A 43 -2.14 -1.06 -4.98
C ARG A 43 -0.76 -1.04 -4.35
N VAL A 44 -0.72 -1.29 -3.04
CA VAL A 44 0.54 -1.44 -2.32
C VAL A 44 0.51 -2.78 -1.57
N ARG A 45 0.69 -3.86 -2.33
CA ARG A 45 1.59 -4.92 -1.87
C ARG A 45 2.98 -4.27 -1.81
N GLY A 46 3.45 -3.93 -0.61
CA GLY A 46 4.83 -3.55 -0.37
C GLY A 46 5.02 -2.24 0.40
N SER A 47 5.59 -2.37 1.59
CA SER A 47 6.15 -1.29 2.41
C SER A 47 5.17 -0.47 3.26
N ALA A 48 5.25 -0.75 4.57
CA ALA A 48 4.86 0.12 5.67
C ALA A 48 5.18 1.61 5.42
N PRO A 49 4.39 2.55 5.98
CA PRO A 49 4.63 3.97 5.85
C PRO A 49 6.07 4.26 6.27
N SER A 50 6.84 4.88 5.38
CA SER A 50 8.12 5.48 5.72
C SER A 50 7.85 6.46 6.86
N GLY A 51 8.30 6.11 8.05
CA GLY A 51 8.36 7.02 9.19
C GLY A 51 8.97 8.35 8.72
N GLY A 52 8.32 9.43 9.13
CA GLY A 52 8.57 10.76 8.62
C GLY A 52 10.00 11.25 8.81
N GLY A 53 10.37 12.22 7.97
CA GLY A 53 11.28 13.30 8.32
C GLY A 53 12.71 12.97 8.72
N ARG A 54 13.19 11.72 8.62
CA ARG A 54 14.59 11.40 8.90
C ARG A 54 15.43 11.58 7.65
N ASP A 55 16.53 12.33 7.76
CA ASP A 55 17.49 12.45 6.68
C ASP A 55 18.17 11.10 6.45
N LEU A 56 17.63 10.32 5.52
CA LEU A 56 18.16 9.02 5.13
C LEU A 56 19.60 9.13 4.58
N THR A 57 20.04 10.32 4.18
CA THR A 57 21.42 10.57 3.76
C THR A 57 22.36 10.46 4.95
N ALA A 58 22.02 11.10 6.08
CA ALA A 58 22.79 11.06 7.32
C ALA A 58 22.85 9.63 7.90
N VAL A 59 21.73 8.91 7.88
CA VAL A 59 21.66 7.51 8.30
C VAL A 59 22.57 6.65 7.42
N ARG A 60 22.57 6.84 6.10
CA ARG A 60 23.43 6.06 5.18
C ARG A 60 24.91 6.38 5.38
N SER A 61 25.30 7.64 5.59
CA SER A 61 26.70 7.99 5.85
C SER A 61 27.19 7.38 7.16
N TRP A 62 26.38 7.46 8.22
CA TRP A 62 26.69 6.82 9.49
C TRP A 62 26.77 5.30 9.35
N ALA A 63 25.82 4.68 8.64
CA ALA A 63 25.79 3.24 8.41
C ALA A 63 27.06 2.75 7.70
N ARG A 64 27.49 3.41 6.62
CA ARG A 64 28.73 3.05 5.92
C ARG A 64 29.97 3.23 6.81
N ALA A 65 30.02 4.30 7.63
CA ALA A 65 31.11 4.54 8.56
C ALA A 65 31.19 3.49 9.68
N ASN A 66 30.05 2.93 10.10
CA ASN A 66 29.94 1.89 11.13
C ASN A 66 29.96 0.47 10.53
N GLY A 67 30.32 0.31 9.26
CA GLY A 67 30.46 -0.99 8.60
C GLY A 67 29.14 -1.68 8.23
N HIS A 68 28.00 -0.98 8.29
CA HIS A 68 26.72 -1.52 7.88
C HIS A 68 26.52 -1.44 6.36
N GLN A 69 25.96 -2.52 5.78
CA GLN A 69 25.64 -2.58 4.36
C GLN A 69 24.32 -1.86 4.06
N VAL A 70 24.40 -0.69 3.42
CA VAL A 70 23.25 0.11 2.97
C VAL A 70 23.24 0.23 1.45
N SER A 71 22.04 0.17 0.86
CA SER A 71 21.87 0.47 -0.57
C SER A 71 22.01 1.96 -0.86
N ASP A 72 22.63 2.30 -2.01
CA ASP A 72 22.83 3.68 -2.44
C ASP A 72 21.53 4.45 -2.71
N ARG A 73 20.44 3.74 -3.06
CA ARG A 73 19.13 4.33 -3.31
C ARG A 73 18.00 3.52 -2.69
N GLY A 74 16.94 4.21 -2.28
CA GLY A 74 15.74 3.60 -1.74
C GLY A 74 15.74 3.43 -0.22
N ARG A 75 14.91 2.51 0.27
CA ARG A 75 14.64 2.31 1.70
C ARG A 75 15.90 1.80 2.43
N VAL A 76 16.20 2.41 3.58
CA VAL A 76 17.22 1.91 4.51
C VAL A 76 16.62 0.76 5.33
N PRO A 77 17.30 -0.38 5.49
CA PRO A 77 16.86 -1.48 6.34
C PRO A 77 16.50 -1.00 7.76
N ALA A 78 15.43 -1.56 8.35
CA ALA A 78 14.95 -1.17 9.67
C ALA A 78 16.03 -1.33 10.76
N THR A 79 16.82 -2.41 10.69
CA THR A 79 17.95 -2.68 11.59
C THR A 79 18.97 -1.54 11.64
N ILE A 80 19.17 -0.83 10.53
CA ILE A 80 20.14 0.26 10.43
C ILE A 80 19.54 1.57 10.98
N LEU A 81 18.24 1.77 10.80
CA LEU A 81 17.52 2.89 11.41
C LEU A 81 17.49 2.77 12.93
N GLU A 82 17.26 1.56 13.45
CA GLU A 82 17.28 1.27 14.89
C GLU A 82 18.69 1.44 15.48
N ALA A 83 19.72 0.95 14.78
CA ALA A 83 21.11 1.13 15.23
C ALA A 83 21.54 2.61 15.23
N TYR A 84 21.07 3.40 14.27
CA TYR A 84 21.31 4.85 14.23
C TYR A 84 20.61 5.58 15.38
N ASP A 85 19.35 5.23 15.66
CA ASP A 85 18.60 5.81 16.79
C ASP A 85 19.17 5.40 18.14
N ALA A 86 19.72 4.18 18.27
CA ALA A 86 20.39 3.76 19.49
C ALA A 86 21.73 4.48 19.72
N ALA A 87 22.34 5.02 18.65
CA ALA A 87 23.61 5.71 18.69
C ALA A 87 23.48 7.24 18.85
N ASN A 88 22.25 7.80 18.82
CA ASN A 88 21.99 9.24 18.83
C ASN A 88 20.76 9.63 19.66
#